data_AF-A0A398D390-F1
#
_entry.id   AF-A0A398D390-F1
#
_cell.length_a   1.000
_cell.length_b   1.000
_cell.length_c   1.000
_cell.angle_alpha   90.00
_cell.angle_beta   90.00
_cell.angle_gamma   90.00
#
_symmetry.space_group_name_H-M   'P 1'
#
loop_
_entity.id
_entity.type
_entity.pdbx_description
1 polymer ?
#
loop_
_entity_poly.entity_id
_entity_poly.type
_entity_poly.pdbx_seq_one_letter_code
_entity_poly.pdbx_strand_id
1 'polypeptide(L)'
;MAAARAIVRAGVIGNVVTWRAVLLHASYLNTQRAMTWRLSRKESGGGALVDLGLHMVDAVRMVAGEFEAVRCVTRTVVGERPRMGAPDGMSRVDVDDWALVTADLVNGSTGTIEVSRVHAGREGTFAFEVFGTKGSVTVDLQRGRAVVMDAASRDVTQDVVLDDPWVTYLKTAFPSSKMSMGLMCDMHAASIYTFLDGCTGGDVRFAARPTLAEAGWTHRVVDACYQSADTGNRVDVQRPQVS
;
A
#
# COMPACT_ATOMS: atom_id res chain seq x y z
N MET A 1 6.10 5.80 -6.07
CA MET A 1 4.71 6.23 -5.81
C MET A 1 4.41 7.65 -6.30
N ALA A 2 5.11 8.69 -5.82
CA ALA A 2 4.83 10.08 -6.23
C ALA A 2 4.85 10.32 -7.75
N ALA A 3 5.85 9.77 -8.46
CA ALA A 3 5.90 9.84 -9.93
C ALA A 3 4.66 9.18 -10.59
N ALA A 4 4.24 8.00 -10.14
CA ALA A 4 3.05 7.33 -10.67
C ALA A 4 1.78 8.16 -10.42
N ARG A 5 1.64 8.78 -9.25
CA ARG A 5 0.55 9.73 -8.97
C ARG A 5 0.55 10.89 -9.96
N ALA A 6 1.71 11.49 -10.23
CA ALA A 6 1.83 12.60 -11.19
C ALA A 6 1.43 12.15 -12.61
N ILE A 7 1.92 10.98 -13.05
CA ILE A 7 1.62 10.37 -14.35
C ILE A 7 0.11 10.16 -14.55
N VAL A 8 -0.55 9.56 -13.55
CA VAL A 8 -1.99 9.30 -13.60
C VAL A 8 -2.79 10.61 -13.58
N ARG A 9 -2.43 11.55 -12.69
CA ARG A 9 -3.11 12.85 -12.59
C ARG A 9 -2.96 13.71 -13.84
N ALA A 10 -1.81 13.64 -14.51
CA ALA A 10 -1.57 14.33 -15.78
C ALA A 10 -2.29 13.68 -16.97
N GLY A 11 -2.96 12.53 -16.78
CA GLY A 11 -3.71 11.85 -17.84
C GLY A 11 -2.83 11.15 -18.88
N VAL A 12 -1.54 10.93 -18.58
CA VAL A 12 -0.56 10.29 -19.48
C VAL A 12 -1.05 8.91 -19.93
N ILE A 13 -1.62 8.13 -19.00
CA ILE A 13 -2.16 6.80 -19.28
C ILE A 13 -3.66 6.80 -19.60
N GLY A 14 -4.29 7.97 -19.76
CA GLY A 14 -5.73 8.10 -19.93
C GLY A 14 -6.54 7.82 -18.66
N ASN A 15 -7.77 7.32 -18.83
CA ASN A 15 -8.63 6.95 -17.71
C ASN A 15 -8.17 5.61 -17.14
N VAL A 16 -8.10 5.50 -15.81
CA VAL A 16 -7.77 4.23 -15.14
C VAL A 16 -8.89 3.23 -15.39
N VAL A 17 -8.53 2.01 -15.82
CA VAL A 17 -9.46 0.91 -16.11
C VAL A 17 -9.32 -0.17 -15.04
N THR A 18 -8.10 -0.64 -14.80
CA THR A 18 -7.81 -1.62 -13.74
C THR A 18 -6.49 -1.31 -13.05
N TRP A 19 -6.30 -1.92 -11.88
CA TRP A 19 -5.07 -1.80 -11.12
C TRP A 19 -4.81 -3.07 -10.30
N ARG A 20 -3.55 -3.27 -9.92
CA ARG A 20 -3.11 -4.41 -9.11
C ARG A 20 -2.06 -3.93 -8.12
N ALA A 21 -2.24 -4.27 -6.86
CA ALA A 21 -1.29 -3.98 -5.78
C ALA A 21 -0.95 -5.26 -5.04
N VAL A 22 0.34 -5.51 -4.83
CA VAL A 22 0.78 -6.66 -4.03
C VAL A 22 1.87 -6.24 -3.04
N LEU A 23 1.77 -6.73 -1.82
CA LEU A 23 2.83 -6.65 -0.81
C LEU A 23 3.03 -8.00 -0.13
N LEU A 24 4.11 -8.69 -0.53
CA LEU A 24 4.34 -10.09 -0.19
C LEU A 24 5.64 -10.30 0.59
N HIS A 25 5.53 -10.97 1.72
CA HIS A 25 6.61 -11.39 2.59
C HIS A 25 6.53 -12.90 2.89
N ALA A 26 7.65 -13.46 3.35
CA ALA A 26 7.82 -14.84 3.78
C ALA A 26 8.11 -14.97 5.29
N SER A 27 8.09 -13.87 6.04
CA SER A 27 8.65 -13.77 7.40
C SER A 27 7.92 -14.58 8.48
N TYR A 28 6.72 -15.11 8.17
CA TYR A 28 5.91 -15.93 9.07
C TYR A 28 5.76 -17.39 8.61
N LEU A 29 6.52 -17.84 7.60
CA LEU A 29 6.51 -19.24 7.18
C LEU A 29 7.04 -20.21 8.23
N ASN A 30 8.01 -19.79 9.04
CA ASN A 30 8.55 -20.63 10.11
C ASN A 30 7.48 -20.81 11.20
N THR A 31 6.95 -22.03 11.33
CA THR A 31 5.93 -22.38 12.33
C THR A 31 6.47 -22.36 13.76
N GLN A 32 7.79 -22.49 13.94
CA GLN A 32 8.47 -22.39 15.25
C GLN A 32 8.72 -20.96 15.70
N ARG A 33 8.40 -19.96 14.86
CA ARG A 33 8.43 -18.56 15.28
C ARG A 33 7.42 -18.37 16.42
N ALA A 34 7.91 -17.88 17.56
CA ALA A 34 7.10 -17.64 18.74
C ALA A 34 5.95 -16.64 18.47
N MET A 35 4.86 -16.83 19.22
CA MET A 35 3.74 -15.92 19.30
C MET A 35 4.21 -14.51 19.70
N THR A 36 3.65 -13.49 19.07
CA THR A 36 3.91 -12.08 19.40
C THR A 36 2.59 -11.31 19.31
N TRP A 37 2.58 -10.06 19.79
CA TRP A 37 1.41 -9.18 19.71
C TRP A 37 0.86 -9.00 18.29
N ARG A 38 1.71 -9.12 17.25
CA ARG A 38 1.31 -9.01 15.82
C ARG A 38 0.44 -10.16 15.30
N LEU A 39 0.31 -11.21 16.11
CA LEU A 39 -0.46 -12.42 15.84
C LEU A 39 -1.73 -12.50 16.70
N SER A 40 -2.00 -11.46 17.48
CA SER A 40 -3.08 -11.34 18.45
C SER A 40 -4.00 -10.20 18.02
N ARG A 41 -5.21 -10.51 17.58
CA ARG A 41 -6.19 -9.53 17.11
C ARG A 41 -6.51 -8.50 18.19
N LYS A 42 -6.53 -8.92 19.45
CA LYS A 42 -6.75 -8.03 20.60
C LYS A 42 -5.69 -6.93 20.71
N GLU A 43 -4.45 -7.22 20.33
CA GLU A 43 -3.33 -6.28 20.46
C GLU A 43 -3.02 -5.53 19.15
N SER A 44 -3.11 -6.20 18.00
CA SER A 44 -2.77 -5.62 16.69
C SER A 44 -3.97 -5.13 15.88
N GLY A 45 -5.20 -5.52 16.24
CA GLY A 45 -6.42 -5.28 15.46
C GLY A 45 -6.58 -6.21 14.24
N GLY A 46 -5.50 -6.83 13.77
CA GLY A 46 -5.51 -7.69 12.59
C GLY A 46 -4.12 -8.19 12.17
N GLY A 47 -4.06 -8.90 11.06
CA GLY A 47 -2.88 -9.63 10.61
C GLY A 47 -2.16 -8.96 9.45
N ALA A 48 -1.91 -9.72 8.39
CA ALA A 48 -1.27 -9.25 7.18
C ALA A 48 -2.03 -8.09 6.53
N LEU A 49 -3.37 -8.09 6.60
CA LEU A 49 -4.20 -7.03 6.03
C LEU A 49 -4.01 -5.67 6.72
N VAL A 50 -3.83 -5.63 8.06
CA VAL A 50 -3.54 -4.36 8.76
C VAL A 50 -2.10 -3.91 8.52
N ASP A 51 -1.15 -4.82 8.65
CA ASP A 51 0.28 -4.52 8.61
C ASP A 51 0.78 -4.19 7.20
N LEU A 52 0.33 -4.94 6.21
CA LEU A 52 0.77 -4.81 4.82
C LEU A 52 -0.32 -4.18 3.93
N GLY A 53 -1.57 -4.59 4.15
CA GLY A 53 -2.71 -4.11 3.33
C GLY A 53 -2.92 -2.61 3.44
N LEU A 54 -2.68 -2.01 4.60
CA LEU A 54 -2.82 -0.57 4.80
C LEU A 54 -1.89 0.25 3.90
N HIS A 55 -0.66 -0.22 3.67
CA HIS A 55 0.25 0.38 2.70
C HIS A 55 -0.29 0.30 1.26
N MET A 56 -0.92 -0.81 0.89
CA MET A 56 -1.48 -0.99 -0.46
C MET A 56 -2.76 -0.18 -0.65
N VAL A 57 -3.64 -0.12 0.36
CA VAL A 57 -4.83 0.74 0.33
C VAL A 57 -4.40 2.20 0.17
N ASP A 58 -3.44 2.68 0.96
CA ASP A 58 -2.94 4.05 0.85
C ASP A 58 -2.33 4.32 -0.54
N ALA A 59 -1.54 3.38 -1.08
CA ALA A 59 -0.97 3.46 -2.42
C ALA A 59 -2.03 3.58 -3.51
N VAL A 60 -3.09 2.78 -3.44
CA VAL A 60 -4.23 2.82 -4.38
C VAL A 60 -4.96 4.16 -4.27
N ARG A 61 -5.27 4.62 -3.04
CA ARG A 61 -5.90 5.92 -2.80
C ARG A 61 -5.08 7.07 -3.36
N MET A 62 -3.77 7.03 -3.16
CA MET A 62 -2.83 8.06 -3.59
C MET A 62 -2.75 8.18 -5.12
N VAL A 63 -2.87 7.07 -5.85
CA VAL A 63 -2.56 7.01 -7.29
C VAL A 63 -3.79 6.74 -8.16
N ALA A 64 -4.57 5.71 -7.84
CA ALA A 64 -5.65 5.21 -8.70
C ALA A 64 -7.02 5.84 -8.38
N GLY A 65 -7.27 6.20 -7.11
CA GLY A 65 -8.51 6.86 -6.69
C GLY A 65 -9.08 6.32 -5.37
N GLU A 66 -10.18 6.91 -4.92
CA GLU A 66 -10.85 6.50 -3.67
C GLU A 66 -11.71 5.26 -3.85
N PHE A 67 -11.79 4.45 -2.80
CA PHE A 67 -12.57 3.22 -2.75
C PHE A 67 -14.08 3.53 -2.69
N GLU A 68 -14.86 2.81 -3.47
CA GLU A 68 -16.32 2.81 -3.42
C GLU A 68 -16.82 1.57 -2.66
N ALA A 69 -16.27 0.40 -2.96
CA ALA A 69 -16.64 -0.84 -2.31
C ALA A 69 -15.53 -1.89 -2.38
N VAL A 70 -15.57 -2.83 -1.43
CA VAL A 70 -14.59 -3.92 -1.32
C VAL A 70 -15.29 -5.28 -1.17
N ARG A 71 -14.60 -6.32 -1.63
CA ARG A 71 -14.84 -7.72 -1.25
C ARG A 71 -13.52 -8.31 -0.81
N CYS A 72 -13.49 -9.03 0.30
CA CYS A 72 -12.25 -9.54 0.87
C CYS A 72 -12.36 -11.00 1.30
N VAL A 73 -11.27 -11.74 1.15
CA VAL A 73 -11.06 -13.04 1.76
C VAL A 73 -9.76 -13.00 2.54
N THR A 74 -9.79 -13.50 3.78
CA THR A 74 -8.62 -13.63 4.64
C THR A 74 -8.38 -15.10 4.99
N ARG A 75 -7.12 -15.45 5.27
CA ARG A 75 -6.71 -16.80 5.69
C ARG A 75 -5.65 -16.73 6.78
N THR A 76 -5.87 -17.46 7.87
CA THR A 76 -4.83 -17.84 8.83
C THR A 76 -4.25 -19.17 8.36
N VAL A 77 -2.98 -19.18 7.96
CA VAL A 77 -2.32 -20.39 7.43
C VAL A 77 -1.65 -21.15 8.56
N VAL A 78 -1.02 -20.44 9.50
CA VAL A 78 -0.39 -21.02 10.69
C VAL A 78 -1.26 -20.70 11.90
N GLY A 79 -2.17 -21.62 12.26
CA GLY A 79 -3.17 -21.42 13.30
C GLY A 79 -2.66 -21.43 14.74
N GLU A 80 -1.47 -21.99 15.00
CA GLU A 80 -0.87 -22.05 16.33
C GLU A 80 0.63 -21.86 16.27
N ARG A 81 1.20 -21.23 17.30
CA ARG A 81 2.63 -20.96 17.42
C ARG A 81 3.13 -21.16 18.86
N PRO A 82 4.44 -21.42 19.07
CA PRO A 82 5.02 -21.52 20.39
C PRO A 82 4.77 -20.24 21.21
N ARG A 83 4.40 -20.38 22.47
CA ARG A 83 4.17 -19.26 23.38
C ARG A 83 5.51 -18.63 23.74
N MET A 84 5.57 -17.31 23.75
CA MET A 84 6.78 -16.60 24.18
C MET A 84 7.10 -16.97 25.64
N GLY A 85 8.35 -17.40 25.89
CA GLY A 85 8.81 -17.78 27.23
C GLY A 85 8.32 -19.15 27.74
N ALA A 86 7.58 -19.92 26.94
CA ALA A 86 7.14 -21.27 27.29
C ALA A 86 7.28 -22.20 26.07
N PRO A 87 8.45 -22.86 25.89
CA PRO A 87 8.76 -23.66 24.70
C PRO A 87 7.74 -24.77 24.41
N ASP A 88 7.15 -25.35 25.46
CA ASP A 88 6.18 -26.45 25.35
C ASP A 88 4.72 -25.97 25.26
N GLY A 89 4.49 -24.65 25.40
CA GLY A 89 3.16 -24.06 25.33
C GLY A 89 2.84 -23.58 23.92
N MET A 90 1.69 -23.96 23.37
CA MET A 90 1.18 -23.39 22.13
C MET A 90 0.18 -22.26 22.41
N SER A 91 0.08 -21.31 21.49
CA SER A 91 -0.92 -20.24 21.50
C SER A 91 -1.56 -20.12 20.13
N ARG A 92 -2.89 -19.97 20.11
CA ARG A 92 -3.66 -19.79 18.88
C ARG A 92 -3.36 -18.42 18.25
N VAL A 93 -3.22 -18.41 16.93
CA VAL A 93 -3.19 -17.21 16.10
C VAL A 93 -4.63 -16.90 15.67
N ASP A 94 -5.08 -15.67 15.91
CA ASP A 94 -6.46 -15.21 15.64
C ASP A 94 -6.51 -14.05 14.61
N VAL A 95 -5.44 -13.90 13.84
CA VAL A 95 -5.30 -12.95 12.74
C VAL A 95 -4.96 -13.66 11.43
N ASP A 96 -5.12 -12.94 10.32
CA ASP A 96 -4.79 -13.41 8.98
C ASP A 96 -3.28 -13.39 8.69
N ASP A 97 -2.80 -14.40 7.97
CA ASP A 97 -1.46 -14.45 7.39
C ASP A 97 -1.47 -13.97 5.93
N TRP A 98 -2.63 -14.07 5.26
CA TRP A 98 -2.85 -13.72 3.87
C TRP A 98 -4.25 -13.10 3.69
N ALA A 99 -4.34 -12.10 2.81
CA ALA A 99 -5.60 -11.51 2.41
C ALA A 99 -5.59 -11.14 0.93
N LEU A 100 -6.73 -11.31 0.28
CA LEU A 100 -7.03 -10.83 -1.07
C LEU A 100 -8.26 -9.94 -1.01
N VAL A 101 -8.12 -8.73 -1.56
CA VAL A 101 -9.19 -7.75 -1.70
C VAL A 101 -9.43 -7.52 -3.19
N THR A 102 -10.68 -7.57 -3.61
CA THR A 102 -11.13 -6.98 -4.89
C THR A 102 -11.90 -5.71 -4.55
N ALA A 103 -11.63 -4.62 -5.26
CA ALA A 103 -12.25 -3.33 -4.96
C ALA A 103 -12.67 -2.57 -6.20
N ASP A 104 -13.79 -1.88 -6.05
CA ASP A 104 -14.32 -0.91 -7.01
C ASP A 104 -13.98 0.50 -6.49
N LEU A 105 -13.45 1.36 -7.35
CA LEU A 105 -13.13 2.75 -7.04
C LEU A 105 -14.23 3.68 -7.56
N VAL A 106 -14.37 4.85 -6.95
CA VAL A 106 -15.40 5.86 -7.29
C VAL A 106 -15.32 6.31 -8.76
N ASN A 107 -14.15 6.21 -9.39
CA ASN A 107 -13.97 6.54 -10.80
C ASN A 107 -14.40 5.43 -11.78
N GLY A 108 -14.96 4.32 -11.28
CA GLY A 108 -15.43 3.18 -12.07
C GLY A 108 -14.34 2.14 -12.39
N SER A 109 -13.11 2.32 -11.92
CA SER A 109 -12.05 1.32 -12.08
C SER A 109 -12.12 0.22 -11.02
N THR A 110 -11.72 -0.99 -11.39
CA THR A 110 -11.71 -2.17 -10.49
C THR A 110 -10.31 -2.77 -10.41
N GLY A 111 -9.92 -3.27 -9.25
CA GLY A 111 -8.61 -3.89 -9.09
C GLY A 111 -8.50 -4.79 -7.88
N THR A 112 -7.26 -5.24 -7.62
CA THR A 112 -6.96 -6.16 -6.53
C THR A 112 -5.81 -5.70 -5.64
N ILE A 113 -5.94 -6.02 -4.35
CA ILE A 113 -4.85 -5.95 -3.37
C ILE A 113 -4.61 -7.37 -2.85
N GLU A 114 -3.39 -7.86 -2.96
CA GLU A 114 -2.98 -9.11 -2.32
C GLU A 114 -1.84 -8.84 -1.33
N VAL A 115 -2.02 -9.29 -0.09
CA VAL A 115 -0.99 -9.17 0.94
C VAL A 115 -0.76 -10.48 1.67
N SER A 116 0.50 -10.74 2.01
CA SER A 116 0.91 -12.01 2.59
C SER A 116 2.14 -11.90 3.47
N ARG A 117 2.15 -12.62 4.58
CA ARG A 117 3.33 -12.89 5.41
C ARG A 117 3.90 -14.30 5.20
N VAL A 118 3.25 -15.10 4.36
CA VAL A 118 3.51 -16.54 4.14
C VAL A 118 3.73 -16.89 2.66
N HIS A 119 4.22 -15.94 1.86
CA HIS A 119 4.53 -16.16 0.44
C HIS A 119 6.01 -16.54 0.26
N ALA A 120 6.29 -17.84 0.12
CA ALA A 120 7.66 -18.37 -0.02
C ALA A 120 8.40 -17.74 -1.21
N GLY A 121 9.70 -17.44 -1.00
CA GLY A 121 10.54 -16.78 -2.01
C GLY A 121 10.30 -15.27 -2.17
N ARG A 122 9.44 -14.66 -1.35
CA ARG A 122 9.18 -13.21 -1.37
C ARG A 122 9.69 -12.56 -0.09
N GLU A 123 10.62 -11.63 -0.22
CA GLU A 123 11.20 -10.86 0.89
C GLU A 123 10.90 -9.37 0.70
N GLY A 124 9.62 -8.99 0.77
CA GLY A 124 9.19 -7.59 0.60
C GLY A 124 8.93 -7.22 -0.86
N THR A 125 8.29 -8.11 -1.62
CA THR A 125 7.84 -7.79 -2.98
C THR A 125 6.69 -6.80 -2.91
N PHE A 126 7.00 -5.54 -3.20
CA PHE A 126 6.04 -4.47 -3.44
C PHE A 126 5.93 -4.28 -4.95
N ALA A 127 4.75 -4.50 -5.52
CA ALA A 127 4.48 -4.14 -6.90
C ALA A 127 3.09 -3.50 -7.00
N PHE A 128 3.03 -2.40 -7.76
CA PHE A 128 1.80 -1.66 -7.99
C PHE A 128 1.70 -1.28 -9.46
N GLU A 129 0.61 -1.67 -10.10
CA GLU A 129 0.37 -1.52 -11.52
C GLU A 129 -0.97 -0.84 -11.73
N VAL A 130 -1.00 0.17 -12.60
CA VAL A 130 -2.21 0.90 -12.99
C VAL A 130 -2.31 0.87 -14.49
N PHE A 131 -3.43 0.35 -15.01
CA PHE A 131 -3.70 0.22 -16.43
C PHE A 131 -4.78 1.20 -16.82
N GLY A 132 -4.47 2.09 -17.75
CA GLY A 132 -5.39 3.06 -18.28
C GLY A 132 -5.66 2.88 -19.78
N THR A 133 -6.54 3.70 -20.32
CA THR A 133 -6.97 3.61 -21.72
C THR A 133 -5.90 3.96 -22.75
N LYS A 134 -4.79 4.61 -22.35
CA LYS A 134 -3.70 5.02 -23.24
C LYS A 134 -2.34 4.37 -22.92
N GLY A 135 -2.27 3.59 -21.85
CA GLY A 135 -1.02 3.00 -21.37
C GLY A 135 -1.12 2.49 -19.94
N SER A 136 0.02 2.20 -19.33
CA SER A 136 0.11 1.77 -17.94
C SER A 136 1.29 2.40 -17.22
N VAL A 137 1.21 2.43 -15.89
CA VAL A 137 2.34 2.75 -15.03
C VAL A 137 2.53 1.66 -13.99
N THR A 138 3.77 1.21 -13.84
CA THR A 138 4.17 0.19 -12.86
C THR A 138 5.22 0.77 -11.91
N VAL A 139 5.05 0.53 -10.62
CA VAL A 139 6.02 0.82 -9.57
C VAL A 139 6.39 -0.48 -8.88
N ASP A 140 7.68 -0.77 -8.83
CA ASP A 140 8.25 -1.90 -8.10
C ASP A 140 9.47 -1.42 -7.32
N LEU A 141 9.55 -1.77 -6.03
CA LEU A 141 10.69 -1.40 -5.18
C LEU A 141 12.01 -1.96 -5.70
N GLN A 142 12.02 -3.10 -6.39
CA GLN A 142 13.22 -3.67 -7.00
C GLN A 142 13.73 -2.84 -8.18
N ARG A 143 12.83 -2.16 -8.90
CA ARG A 143 13.18 -1.30 -10.04
C ARG A 143 13.56 0.12 -9.62
N GLY A 144 13.16 0.55 -8.43
CA GLY A 144 13.48 1.87 -7.87
C GLY A 144 12.88 3.07 -8.64
N ARG A 145 12.03 2.83 -9.65
CA ARG A 145 11.40 3.87 -10.48
C ARG A 145 10.01 3.44 -10.96
N ALA A 146 9.20 4.42 -11.35
CA ALA A 146 8.00 4.17 -12.13
C ALA A 146 8.39 3.87 -13.58
N VAL A 147 7.75 2.88 -14.19
CA VAL A 147 7.89 2.53 -15.61
C VAL A 147 6.57 2.80 -16.30
N VAL A 148 6.61 3.48 -17.45
CA VAL A 148 5.41 3.82 -18.24
C VAL A 148 5.45 3.06 -19.55
N MET A 149 4.35 2.37 -19.85
CA MET A 149 4.13 1.73 -21.14
C MET A 149 3.01 2.45 -21.87
N ASP A 150 3.13 2.65 -23.18
CA ASP A 150 2.03 3.15 -24.00
C ASP A 150 1.06 2.01 -24.41
N ALA A 151 -0.04 2.35 -25.09
CA ALA A 151 -1.02 1.38 -25.57
C ALA A 151 -0.45 0.34 -26.58
N ALA A 152 0.70 0.62 -27.19
CA ALA A 152 1.42 -0.30 -28.08
C ALA A 152 2.46 -1.14 -27.32
N SER A 153 2.45 -1.12 -25.98
CA SER A 153 3.39 -1.83 -25.11
C SER A 153 4.85 -1.41 -25.33
N ARG A 154 5.11 -0.15 -25.67
CA ARG A 154 6.46 0.43 -25.73
C ARG A 154 6.78 1.13 -24.41
N ASP A 155 8.00 0.93 -23.89
CA ASP A 155 8.50 1.68 -22.74
C ASP A 155 8.77 3.13 -23.17
N VAL A 156 7.95 4.05 -22.67
CA VAL A 156 8.02 5.49 -22.94
C VAL A 156 8.41 6.27 -21.69
N THR A 157 9.00 5.60 -20.68
CA THR A 157 9.32 6.20 -19.38
C THR A 157 10.18 7.46 -19.52
N GLN A 158 11.10 7.48 -20.47
CA GLN A 158 12.00 8.63 -20.69
C GLN A 158 11.30 9.80 -21.40
N ASP A 159 10.23 9.54 -22.13
CA ASP A 159 9.46 10.56 -22.86
C ASP A 159 8.49 11.31 -21.94
N VAL A 160 8.18 10.74 -20.77
CA VAL A 160 7.26 11.33 -19.78
C VAL A 160 8.01 12.29 -18.88
N VAL A 161 8.04 13.56 -19.28
CA VAL A 161 8.59 14.67 -18.48
C VAL A 161 7.45 15.47 -17.87
N LEU A 162 7.32 15.39 -16.55
CA LEU A 162 6.29 16.12 -15.79
C LEU A 162 6.96 17.06 -14.78
N ASP A 163 6.49 18.30 -14.76
CA ASP A 163 6.79 19.26 -13.70
C ASP A 163 5.71 19.18 -12.61
N ASP A 164 5.82 18.16 -11.75
CA ASP A 164 4.93 17.98 -10.60
C ASP A 164 5.60 18.50 -9.33
N PRO A 165 5.02 19.50 -8.62
CA PRO A 165 5.63 20.08 -7.43
C PRO A 165 5.92 19.08 -6.31
N TRP A 166 5.12 18.01 -6.17
CA TRP A 166 5.35 16.98 -5.15
C TRP A 166 6.52 16.08 -5.51
N VAL A 167 6.64 15.69 -6.77
CA VAL A 167 7.81 14.94 -7.26
C VAL A 167 9.08 15.78 -7.13
N THR A 168 9.03 17.07 -7.48
CA THR A 168 10.17 17.99 -7.34
C THR A 168 10.59 18.15 -5.89
N TYR A 169 9.63 18.33 -4.97
CA TYR A 169 9.91 18.40 -3.54
C TYR A 169 10.53 17.12 -3.00
N LEU A 170 10.00 15.94 -3.35
CA LEU A 170 10.57 14.70 -2.82
C LEU A 170 12.02 14.49 -3.25
N LYS A 171 12.45 15.05 -4.40
CA LYS A 171 13.87 15.05 -4.78
C LYS A 171 14.75 15.86 -3.83
N THR A 172 14.21 16.86 -3.12
CA THR A 172 14.94 17.61 -2.09
C THR A 172 14.90 16.91 -0.73
N ALA A 173 13.82 16.18 -0.44
CA ALA A 173 13.66 15.44 0.82
C ALA A 173 14.48 14.14 0.85
N PHE A 174 14.71 13.50 -0.30
CA PHE A 174 15.52 12.29 -0.38
C PHE A 174 17.03 12.62 -0.43
N PRO A 175 17.88 11.82 0.24
CA PRO A 175 19.32 11.97 0.12
C PRO A 175 19.79 11.69 -1.32
N SER A 176 20.91 12.30 -1.70
CA SER A 176 21.57 11.96 -2.96
C SER A 176 22.09 10.52 -2.94
N SER A 177 22.35 9.94 -4.11
CA SER A 177 22.85 8.56 -4.22
C SER A 177 24.13 8.31 -3.43
N LYS A 178 25.01 9.31 -3.29
CA LYS A 178 26.25 9.24 -2.49
C LYS A 178 25.99 9.20 -0.97
N MET A 179 24.87 9.77 -0.52
CA MET A 179 24.49 9.86 0.89
C MET A 179 23.42 8.84 1.30
N SER A 180 22.93 8.03 0.35
CA SER A 180 21.92 7.01 0.60
C SER A 180 22.42 5.97 1.60
N MET A 181 21.56 5.61 2.55
CA MET A 181 21.79 4.48 3.47
C MET A 181 20.87 3.29 3.13
N GLY A 182 20.35 3.26 1.90
CA GLY A 182 19.38 2.29 1.44
C GLY A 182 17.95 2.82 1.49
N LEU A 183 17.12 2.31 0.57
CA LEU A 183 15.79 2.85 0.27
C LEU A 183 14.89 3.00 1.51
N MET A 184 14.90 2.01 2.42
CA MET A 184 14.09 2.09 3.63
C MET A 184 14.52 3.24 4.54
N CYS A 185 15.81 3.40 4.81
CA CYS A 185 16.33 4.51 5.62
C CYS A 185 16.03 5.86 4.96
N ASP A 186 16.23 5.95 3.65
CA ASP A 186 16.01 7.16 2.88
C ASP A 186 14.54 7.59 2.87
N MET A 187 13.60 6.64 2.74
CA MET A 187 12.16 6.92 2.82
C MET A 187 11.75 7.44 4.21
N HIS A 188 12.30 6.87 5.29
CA HIS A 188 12.03 7.36 6.65
C HIS A 188 12.60 8.76 6.87
N ALA A 189 13.83 9.02 6.41
CA ALA A 189 14.44 10.33 6.48
C ALA A 189 13.61 11.38 5.73
N ALA A 190 13.17 11.06 4.50
CA ALA A 190 12.30 11.94 3.71
C ALA A 190 10.95 12.18 4.40
N SER A 191 10.36 11.16 5.04
CA SER A 191 9.12 11.31 5.82
C SER A 191 9.29 12.23 7.02
N ILE A 192 10.38 12.10 7.78
CA ILE A 192 10.70 12.96 8.94
C ILE A 192 10.93 14.39 8.48
N TYR A 193 11.74 14.58 7.42
CA TYR A 193 11.98 15.88 6.82
C TYR A 193 10.66 16.55 6.40
N THR A 194 9.81 15.81 5.70
CA THR A 194 8.50 16.32 5.25
C THR A 194 7.61 16.73 6.40
N PHE A 195 7.60 15.96 7.49
CA PHE A 195 6.85 16.28 8.70
C PHE A 195 7.35 17.59 9.33
N LEU A 196 8.66 17.71 9.57
CA LEU A 196 9.27 18.89 10.19
C LEU A 196 9.06 20.16 9.36
N ASP A 197 9.25 20.07 8.04
CA ASP A 197 8.99 21.17 7.09
C ASP A 197 7.53 21.66 7.17
N GLY A 198 6.58 20.75 7.36
CA GLY A 198 5.18 21.08 7.61
C GLY A 198 4.95 21.83 8.93
N CYS A 199 5.65 21.43 10.00
CA CYS A 199 5.52 22.07 11.32
C CYS A 199 6.09 23.49 11.34
N THR A 200 7.13 23.77 10.55
CA THR A 200 7.79 25.08 10.53
C THR A 200 7.16 26.07 9.54
N GLY A 201 6.05 25.70 8.89
CA GLY A 201 5.37 26.55 7.92
C GLY A 201 6.14 26.72 6.60
N GLY A 202 6.95 25.70 6.23
CA GLY A 202 7.75 25.71 5.01
C GLY A 202 6.94 26.02 3.75
N ASP A 203 7.65 26.43 2.69
CA ASP A 203 7.04 26.99 1.47
C ASP A 203 6.09 26.03 0.75
N VAL A 204 6.17 24.73 1.02
CA VAL A 204 5.32 23.73 0.38
C VAL A 204 4.15 23.30 1.25
N ARG A 205 3.06 24.09 1.16
CA ARG A 205 1.75 23.80 1.76
C ARG A 205 1.04 22.70 0.96
N PHE A 206 1.32 21.45 1.28
CA PHE A 206 0.74 20.30 0.60
C PHE A 206 -0.72 20.07 0.99
N ALA A 207 -1.64 20.41 0.09
CA ALA A 207 -3.07 20.10 0.23
C ALA A 207 -3.40 18.58 0.24
N ALA A 208 -2.41 17.70 -0.01
CA ALA A 208 -2.61 16.26 -0.20
C ALA A 208 -1.66 15.38 0.66
N ARG A 209 -1.09 15.90 1.76
CA ARG A 209 -0.35 15.05 2.72
C ARG A 209 -1.31 14.00 3.31
N PRO A 210 -0.83 12.79 3.63
CA PRO A 210 -1.55 11.93 4.55
C PRO A 210 -1.67 12.66 5.90
N THR A 211 -2.88 13.08 6.25
CA THR A 211 -3.19 13.61 7.58
C THR A 211 -3.63 12.46 8.49
N LEU A 212 -3.79 12.72 9.79
CA LEU A 212 -4.44 11.75 10.67
C LEU A 212 -5.86 11.38 10.18
N ALA A 213 -6.57 12.32 9.56
CA ALA A 213 -7.87 12.05 8.95
C ALA A 213 -7.75 11.11 7.73
N GLU A 214 -6.74 11.31 6.87
CA GLU A 214 -6.47 10.40 5.76
C GLU A 214 -6.07 9.00 6.25
N ALA A 215 -5.25 8.92 7.29
CA ALA A 215 -4.85 7.65 7.90
C ALA A 215 -6.07 6.92 8.50
N GLY A 216 -6.93 7.64 9.22
CA GLY A 216 -8.20 7.11 9.72
C GLY A 216 -9.12 6.62 8.60
N TRP A 217 -9.12 7.31 7.45
CA TRP A 217 -9.88 6.87 6.29
C TRP A 217 -9.30 5.60 5.65
N THR A 218 -7.96 5.48 5.51
CA THR A 218 -7.33 4.22 5.08
C THR A 218 -7.72 3.06 6.02
N HIS A 219 -7.73 3.30 7.33
CA HIS A 219 -8.19 2.31 8.31
C HIS A 219 -9.64 1.88 8.09
N ARG A 220 -10.56 2.80 7.79
CA ARG A 220 -11.97 2.44 7.49
C ARG A 220 -12.11 1.52 6.28
N VAL A 221 -11.27 1.69 5.26
CA VAL A 221 -11.24 0.76 4.11
C VAL A 221 -10.78 -0.63 4.56
N VAL A 222 -9.77 -0.71 5.42
CA VAL A 222 -9.28 -1.98 5.98
C VAL A 222 -10.33 -2.64 6.88
N ASP A 223 -11.05 -1.86 7.69
CA ASP A 223 -12.15 -2.36 8.52
C ASP A 223 -13.29 -2.93 7.65
N ALA A 224 -13.65 -2.23 6.57
CA ALA A 224 -14.62 -2.72 5.58
C ALA A 224 -14.16 -4.04 4.92
N CYS A 225 -12.85 -4.20 4.69
CA CYS A 225 -12.29 -5.47 4.21
C CYS A 225 -12.50 -6.59 5.24
N TYR A 226 -12.24 -6.36 6.53
CA TYR A 226 -12.55 -7.39 7.55
C TYR A 226 -14.04 -7.71 7.64
N GLN A 227 -14.90 -6.69 7.65
CA GLN A 227 -16.35 -6.89 7.62
C GLN A 227 -16.77 -7.72 6.41
N SER A 228 -16.19 -7.47 5.24
CA SER A 228 -16.44 -8.26 4.04
C SER A 228 -15.97 -9.71 4.20
N ALA A 229 -14.78 -9.94 4.74
CA ALA A 229 -14.24 -11.27 4.97
C ALA A 229 -15.08 -12.08 5.97
N ASP A 230 -15.60 -11.44 7.02
CA ASP A 230 -16.42 -12.08 8.05
C ASP A 230 -17.83 -12.42 7.53
N THR A 231 -18.40 -11.57 6.68
CA THR A 231 -19.77 -11.73 6.17
C THR A 231 -19.87 -12.44 4.81
N GLY A 232 -18.76 -12.52 4.07
CA GLY A 232 -18.71 -13.00 2.69
C GLY A 232 -19.34 -12.05 1.66
N ASN A 233 -19.75 -10.85 2.07
CA ASN A 233 -20.49 -9.91 1.23
C ASN A 233 -19.64 -8.73 0.76
N ARG A 234 -20.10 -8.03 -0.29
CA ARG A 234 -19.58 -6.71 -0.67
C ARG A 234 -19.89 -5.71 0.45
N VAL A 235 -18.91 -4.87 0.79
CA VAL A 235 -19.07 -3.78 1.76
C VAL A 235 -18.75 -2.46 1.07
N ASP A 236 -19.66 -1.50 1.21
CA ASP A 236 -19.50 -0.15 0.67
C ASP A 236 -18.62 0.70 1.58
N VAL A 237 -17.75 1.50 0.97
CA VAL A 237 -16.74 2.31 1.64
C VAL A 237 -16.98 3.78 1.29
N GLN A 238 -18.17 4.29 1.61
CA GLN A 238 -18.53 5.66 1.29
C GLN A 238 -17.76 6.65 2.16
N ARG A 239 -16.87 7.43 1.54
CA ARG A 239 -16.20 8.55 2.21
C ARG A 239 -17.24 9.62 2.55
N PRO A 240 -17.42 9.97 3.84
CA PRO A 240 -18.29 11.08 4.19
C PRO A 240 -17.80 12.33 3.47
N GLN A 241 -18.71 13.07 2.83
CA GLN A 241 -18.43 14.41 2.34
C GLN A 241 -18.00 15.24 3.56
N VAL A 242 -16.73 15.61 3.63
CA VAL A 242 -16.21 16.47 4.70
C VAL A 242 -16.70 17.87 4.38
N SER A 243 -17.60 18.39 5.21
CA SER A 243 -18.09 19.77 5.18
C SER A 243 -16.99 20.78 5.50
#